data_AF-A0A350ACE1-F1
#
_entry.id   AF-A0A350ACE1-F1
#
_cell.length_a   1.000
_cell.length_b   1.000
_cell.length_c   1.000
_cell.angle_alpha   90.00
_cell.angle_beta   90.00
_cell.angle_gamma   90.00
#
_symmetry.space_group_name_H-M   'P 1'
#
loop_
_entity.id
_entity.type
_entity.pdbx_description
1 polymer ?
#
loop_
_entity_poly.entity_id
_entity_poly.type
_entity_poly.pdbx_seq_one_letter_code
_entity_poly.pdbx_strand_id
1 'polypeptide(L)'
;YIGGTDERALHHLVAEILDNSMDEAVAGHANRIEVELNADYSMTIRDNGRGIPVDPHPKFPGKSALEVILCTLHAGGKFSGKA
;
A
#
# COMPACT_ATOMS: atom_id res chain seq x y z
N TYR A 1 13.54 -3.30 -4.49
CA TYR A 1 13.24 -2.31 -3.44
C TYR A 1 13.11 -0.96 -4.12
N ILE A 2 14.01 0.02 -3.94
CA ILE A 2 13.76 1.40 -4.42
C ILE A 2 14.79 1.97 -5.42
N GLY A 3 15.84 1.23 -5.77
CA GLY A 3 16.78 1.60 -6.85
C GLY A 3 17.91 2.56 -6.48
N GLY A 4 17.92 3.12 -5.26
CA GLY A 4 18.98 4.01 -4.79
C GLY A 4 18.59 4.70 -3.47
N THR A 5 19.25 5.82 -3.17
CA THR A 5 18.94 6.70 -2.03
C THR A 5 18.99 8.18 -2.41
N ASP A 6 18.81 8.48 -3.69
CA ASP A 6 18.71 9.84 -4.22
C ASP A 6 17.26 10.35 -4.17
N GLU A 7 17.02 11.53 -4.72
CA GLU A 7 15.68 12.13 -4.79
C GLU A 7 14.68 11.23 -5.53
N ARG A 8 15.12 10.48 -6.55
CA ARG A 8 14.24 9.61 -7.33
C ARG A 8 13.79 8.42 -6.48
N ALA A 9 14.73 7.81 -5.75
CA ALA A 9 14.43 6.72 -4.83
C ALA A 9 13.51 7.18 -3.69
N LEU A 10 13.64 8.42 -3.22
CA LEU A 10 12.72 9.00 -2.23
C LEU A 10 11.29 9.11 -2.78
N HIS A 11 11.12 9.64 -4.00
CA HIS A 11 9.80 9.73 -4.62
C HIS A 11 9.22 8.35 -4.97
N HIS A 12 10.06 7.34 -5.21
CA HIS A 12 9.63 5.97 -5.45
C HIS A 12 8.88 5.39 -4.24
N LEU A 13 9.32 5.70 -3.01
CA LEU A 13 8.60 5.28 -1.79
C LEU A 13 7.17 5.84 -1.75
N VAL A 14 6.99 7.09 -2.18
CA VAL A 14 5.66 7.73 -2.27
C VAL A 14 4.82 7.09 -3.37
N ALA A 15 5.43 6.84 -4.55
CA ALA A 15 4.76 6.20 -5.68
C ALA A 15 4.21 4.82 -5.32
N GLU A 16 4.96 4.00 -4.57
CA GLU A 16 4.52 2.66 -4.15
C GLU A 16 3.24 2.69 -3.29
N ILE A 17 3.10 3.68 -2.40
CA ILE A 17 1.88 3.83 -1.61
C ILE A 17 0.74 4.39 -2.46
N LEU A 18 1.04 5.35 -3.35
CA LEU A 18 0.05 5.93 -4.25
C LEU A 18 -0.52 4.88 -5.22
N ASP A 19 0.32 4.00 -5.74
CA ASP A 19 -0.08 2.93 -6.66
C ASP A 19 -1.06 1.95 -5.99
N ASN A 20 -0.92 1.69 -4.68
CA ASN A 20 -1.92 0.90 -3.95
C ASN A 20 -3.29 1.57 -3.89
N SER A 21 -3.34 2.89 -3.69
CA SER A 21 -4.60 3.65 -3.75
C SER A 21 -5.15 3.72 -5.18
N MET A 22 -4.29 3.84 -6.19
CA MET A 22 -4.68 3.83 -7.60
C MET A 22 -5.31 2.51 -8.02
N ASP A 23 -4.85 1.38 -7.50
CA ASP A 23 -5.44 0.07 -7.80
C ASP A 23 -6.89 -0.04 -7.29
N GLU A 24 -7.21 0.54 -6.13
CA GLU A 24 -8.61 0.62 -5.66
C GLU A 24 -9.45 1.50 -6.59
N ALA A 25 -8.89 2.58 -7.12
CA ALA A 25 -9.58 3.44 -8.09
C ALA A 25 -9.80 2.73 -9.43
N VAL A 26 -8.79 2.04 -9.97
CA VAL A 26 -8.88 1.24 -11.20
C VAL A 26 -9.88 0.10 -11.05
N ALA A 27 -9.97 -0.51 -9.87
CA ALA A 27 -10.98 -1.52 -9.54
C ALA A 27 -12.39 -0.94 -9.34
N GLY A 28 -12.56 0.39 -9.39
CA GLY A 28 -13.85 1.07 -9.23
C GLY A 28 -14.33 1.19 -7.77
N HIS A 29 -13.44 1.01 -6.80
CA HIS A 29 -13.75 1.05 -5.38
C HIS A 29 -13.38 2.37 -4.71
N ALA A 30 -12.45 3.14 -5.27
CA ALA A 30 -12.12 4.49 -4.83
C ALA A 30 -12.47 5.52 -5.92
N ASN A 31 -12.86 6.73 -5.50
CA ASN A 31 -13.07 7.87 -6.41
C ASN A 31 -12.37 9.15 -5.94
N ARG A 32 -11.72 9.11 -4.79
CA ARG A 32 -10.94 10.21 -4.23
C ARG A 32 -9.65 9.66 -3.65
N ILE A 33 -8.54 10.28 -4.04
CA ILE A 33 -7.21 10.05 -3.46
C ILE A 33 -6.65 11.43 -3.09
N GLU A 34 -6.16 11.55 -1.86
CA GLU A 34 -5.58 12.77 -1.30
C GLU A 34 -4.11 12.53 -1.00
N VAL A 35 -3.25 13.45 -1.42
CA VAL A 35 -1.80 13.39 -1.20
C VAL A 35 -1.38 14.66 -0.46
N GLU A 36 -0.75 14.49 0.70
CA GLU A 36 -0.38 15.56 1.61
C GLU A 36 1.09 15.43 2.00
N LEU A 37 1.87 16.50 1.81
CA LEU A 37 3.18 16.68 2.44
C LEU A 37 2.98 17.43 3.75
N ASN A 38 3.26 16.76 4.85
CA ASN A 38 3.12 17.32 6.19
C ASN A 38 4.27 18.28 6.50
N ALA A 39 4.08 19.15 7.51
CA ALA A 39 5.08 20.12 7.93
C ALA A 39 6.37 19.49 8.50
N ASP A 40 6.31 18.22 8.92
CA ASP A 40 7.46 17.44 9.40
C ASP A 40 8.16 16.63 8.30
N TYR A 41 7.82 16.90 7.03
CA TYR A 41 8.30 16.19 5.84
C TYR A 41 7.82 14.74 5.70
N SER A 42 6.87 14.28 6.51
CA SER A 42 6.18 13.02 6.25
C SER A 42 5.17 13.17 5.11
N MET A 43 4.92 12.08 4.38
CA MET A 43 3.93 12.02 3.30
C MET A 43 2.73 11.22 3.76
N THR A 44 1.53 11.74 3.53
CA THR A 44 0.28 11.00 3.76
C THR A 44 -0.49 10.84 2.46
N ILE A 45 -0.90 9.61 2.17
CA ILE A 45 -1.79 9.27 1.06
C ILE A 45 -3.05 8.66 1.67
N ARG A 46 -4.21 9.19 1.30
CA ARG A 46 -5.53 8.71 1.76
C ARG A 46 -6.39 8.39 0.55
N ASP A 47 -7.07 7.26 0.57
CA ASP A 47 -8.11 6.92 -0.40
C ASP A 47 -9.41 6.53 0.32
N ASN A 48 -10.48 6.48 -0.46
CA ASN A 48 -11.79 5.99 -0.01
C ASN A 48 -12.13 4.62 -0.62
N GLY A 49 -11.13 3.78 -0.88
CA GLY A 49 -11.29 2.42 -1.36
C GLY A 49 -11.86 1.48 -0.28
N ARG A 50 -11.71 0.17 -0.51
CA ARG A 50 -12.23 -0.85 0.44
C ARG A 50 -11.48 -0.89 1.76
N GLY A 51 -10.27 -0.35 1.80
CA GLY A 51 -9.34 -0.44 2.92
C GLY A 51 -8.58 -1.76 2.96
N ILE A 52 -7.45 -1.76 3.65
CA ILE A 52 -6.63 -2.97 3.86
C ILE A 52 -7.36 -3.86 4.88
N PRO A 53 -7.54 -5.17 4.62
CA PRO A 53 -8.14 -6.08 5.59
C PRO A 53 -7.36 -6.13 6.91
N VAL A 54 -8.06 -6.03 8.03
CA VAL A 54 -7.48 -6.06 9.39
C VAL A 54 -7.77 -7.35 10.15
N ASP A 55 -8.58 -8.22 9.58
CA ASP A 55 -8.87 -9.53 10.15
C ASP A 55 -7.64 -10.45 10.17
N PRO A 56 -7.60 -11.46 11.05
CA PRO A 56 -6.51 -12.43 11.11
C PRO A 56 -6.24 -13.11 9.77
N HIS A 57 -4.97 -13.16 9.37
CA HIS A 57 -4.57 -13.78 8.12
C HIS A 57 -4.58 -15.32 8.27
N PRO A 58 -5.27 -16.07 7.38
CA PRO A 58 -5.49 -17.51 7.55
C PRO A 58 -4.19 -18.34 7.58
N LYS A 59 -3.14 -17.88 6.90
CA LYS A 59 -1.81 -18.52 6.89
C LYS A 59 -0.86 -18.04 7.99
N PHE A 60 -1.17 -16.96 8.70
CA PHE A 60 -0.33 -16.39 9.75
C PHE A 60 -1.17 -16.21 11.02
N PRO A 61 -1.37 -17.29 11.80
CA PRO A 61 -2.15 -17.23 13.03
C PRO A 61 -1.63 -16.15 13.98
N GLY A 62 -2.54 -15.35 14.53
CA GLY A 62 -2.21 -14.26 15.46
C GLY A 62 -1.77 -12.95 14.81
N LYS A 63 -1.70 -12.85 13.48
CA LYS A 63 -1.38 -11.63 12.75
C LYS A 63 -2.54 -11.16 11.88
N SER A 64 -2.78 -9.86 11.81
CA SER A 64 -3.75 -9.29 10.85
C SER A 64 -3.19 -9.33 9.42
N ALA A 65 -4.07 -9.34 8.41
CA ALA A 65 -3.64 -9.19 7.03
C ALA A 65 -2.86 -7.87 6.80
N LEU A 66 -3.24 -6.79 7.49
CA LEU A 66 -2.50 -5.53 7.55
C LEU A 66 -1.03 -5.71 8.00
N GLU A 67 -0.80 -6.39 9.13
CA GLU A 67 0.57 -6.63 9.62
C GLU A 67 1.36 -7.49 8.64
N VAL A 68 0.73 -8.54 8.09
CA VAL A 68 1.39 -9.44 7.13
C VAL A 68 1.85 -8.67 5.89
N ILE A 69 1.01 -7.81 5.32
CA ILE A 69 1.34 -7.02 4.13
C ILE A 69 2.46 -6.01 4.40
N LEU A 70 2.46 -5.35 5.57
CA LEU A 70 3.45 -4.31 5.88
C LEU A 70 4.79 -4.87 6.39
N CYS A 71 4.80 -6.08 6.97
CA CYS A 71 5.98 -6.63 7.63
C CYS A 71 6.56 -7.88 6.96
N THR A 72 5.94 -8.41 5.91
CA THR A 72 6.41 -9.61 5.20
C THR A 72 6.61 -9.31 3.73
N LEU A 73 7.84 -9.49 3.25
CA LEU A 73 8.13 -9.35 1.82
C LEU A 73 7.34 -10.37 1.01
N HIS A 74 6.89 -9.94 -0.19
CA HIS A 74 6.14 -10.78 -1.14
C HIS A 74 4.78 -11.26 -0.63
N ALA A 75 4.15 -10.55 0.31
CA ALA A 75 2.78 -10.78 0.75
C ALA A 75 1.82 -9.73 0.15
N GLY A 76 0.73 -10.15 -0.49
CA GLY A 76 -0.27 -9.24 -1.05
C GLY A 76 -1.35 -9.93 -1.91
N GLY A 77 -2.48 -9.25 -2.12
CA GLY A 77 -3.63 -9.78 -2.87
C GLY A 77 -3.48 -9.74 -4.39
N LYS A 78 -2.52 -8.98 -4.93
CA LYS A 78 -2.30 -8.80 -6.38
C LYS A 78 -1.70 -10.03 -7.08
N PHE A 79 -1.38 -11.11 -6.34
CA PHE A 79 -0.74 -12.31 -6.86
C PHE A 79 -1.70 -13.46 -7.22
N SER A 80 -3.02 -13.22 -7.25
CA SER A 80 -4.01 -14.28 -7.54
C SER A 80 -4.07 -14.77 -9.00
N GLY A 81 -3.04 -14.50 -9.80
CA GLY A 81 -2.96 -14.88 -11.22
C GLY A 81 -2.08 -16.09 -11.54
N LYS A 82 -1.52 -16.79 -10.55
CA LYS A 82 -0.78 -18.04 -10.76
C LYS A 82 -1.17 -19.09 -9.72
N ALA A 83 -2.19 -19.86 -10.04
CA ALA A 83 -2.41 -21.21 -9.53
C ALA A 83 -2.58 -22.13 -10.75
#